data_AF-J0YT56-F1
#
_entry.id   AF-J0YT56-F1
#
_cell.length_a   1.000
_cell.length_b   1.000
_cell.length_c   1.000
_cell.angle_alpha   90.00
_cell.angle_beta   90.00
_cell.angle_gamma   90.00
#
_symmetry.space_group_name_H-M   'P 1'
#
loop_
_entity.id
_entity.type
_entity.pdbx_description
1 polymer ?
#
loop_
_entity_poly.entity_id
_entity_poly.type
_entity_poly.pdbx_seq_one_letter_code
_entity_poly.pdbx_strand_id
1 'polypeptide(L)'
;MKKILKLLSCIALLNTAGCVNQIPSLSPALWRNKVLLECGVPDLNKVVALDLNQFASIEICMGQSGFRPSFTIQEWCENHKSDNLPICRPGAVMPQRSVEKRLNSPYCKKYKNAPECKP
;
A
#
# COMPACT_ATOMS: atom_id res chain seq x y z
N MET A 1 -48.46 31.05 39.05
CA MET A 1 -48.14 29.82 39.79
C MET A 1 -46.84 29.23 39.25
N LYS A 2 -45.97 28.80 40.16
CA LYS A 2 -44.62 28.26 39.93
C LYS A 2 -44.66 26.96 39.11
N LYS A 3 -43.68 26.78 38.23
CA LYS A 3 -42.75 25.62 38.24
C LYS A 3 -41.57 25.87 37.29
N ILE A 4 -40.53 26.47 37.88
CA ILE A 4 -39.15 26.26 37.47
C ILE A 4 -38.84 24.78 37.68
N LEU A 5 -38.31 24.09 36.67
CA LEU A 5 -37.36 23.00 36.92
C LEU A 5 -36.40 22.87 35.72
N LYS A 6 -35.24 23.49 35.91
CA LYS A 6 -33.90 23.07 35.46
C LYS A 6 -33.86 21.94 34.42
N LEU A 7 -33.59 22.29 33.17
CA LEU A 7 -32.82 21.45 32.25
C LEU A 7 -31.46 22.13 31.99
N LEU A 8 -30.65 22.16 33.04
CA LEU A 8 -29.20 22.36 32.97
C LEU A 8 -28.58 20.96 33.04
N SER A 9 -28.02 20.46 31.94
CA SER A 9 -27.20 19.23 31.77
C SER A 9 -27.60 18.61 30.43
N CYS A 10 -26.81 18.49 29.37
CA CYS A 10 -25.39 18.69 29.14
C CYS A 10 -25.24 19.22 27.71
N ILE A 11 -24.88 20.49 27.53
CA ILE A 11 -24.21 20.89 26.30
C ILE A 11 -22.79 20.36 26.47
N ALA A 12 -22.58 19.09 26.15
CA ALA A 12 -21.26 18.59 25.85
C ALA A 12 -20.82 19.34 24.58
N LEU A 13 -20.15 20.47 24.79
CA LEU A 13 -19.32 21.09 23.76
C LEU A 13 -18.34 20.00 23.33
N LEU A 14 -18.65 19.34 22.22
CA LEU A 14 -17.69 18.54 21.47
C LEU A 14 -16.65 19.54 20.94
N ASN A 15 -15.74 19.91 21.83
CA ASN A 15 -14.44 20.45 21.45
C ASN A 15 -13.75 19.33 20.68
N THR A 16 -13.97 19.24 19.37
CA THR A 16 -13.09 18.52 18.46
C THR A 16 -11.78 19.33 18.34
N ALA A 17 -11.09 19.50 19.46
CA ALA A 17 -9.70 19.92 19.46
C ALA A 17 -8.88 18.75 18.91
N GLY A 18 -8.53 18.82 17.62
CA GLY A 18 -7.59 17.94 16.94
C GLY A 18 -8.15 16.54 16.67
N CYS A 19 -8.29 16.09 15.43
CA CYS A 19 -7.16 15.93 14.53
C CYS A 19 -7.57 16.28 13.10
N VAL A 20 -7.36 17.52 12.67
CA VAL A 20 -6.89 17.72 11.29
C VAL A 20 -5.41 17.39 11.32
N ASN A 21 -5.08 16.11 11.53
CA ASN A 21 -3.82 15.63 11.01
C ASN A 21 -4.01 15.81 9.51
N GLN A 22 -3.41 16.86 8.95
CA GLN A 22 -3.04 16.88 7.55
C GLN A 22 -2.26 15.58 7.35
N ILE A 23 -2.96 14.48 7.04
CA ILE A 23 -2.43 13.51 6.12
C ILE A 23 -2.20 14.41 4.91
N PRO A 24 -0.95 14.74 4.54
CA PRO A 24 -0.74 15.34 3.24
C PRO A 24 -1.37 14.31 2.32
N SER A 25 -2.50 14.62 1.70
CA SER A 25 -3.14 13.69 0.79
C SER A 25 -2.08 13.40 -0.24
N LEU A 26 -1.44 12.23 -0.13
CA LEU A 26 -0.44 11.83 -1.10
C LEU A 26 -1.18 11.90 -2.41
N SER A 27 -0.62 12.63 -3.39
CA SER A 27 -1.21 12.60 -4.72
C SER A 27 -1.39 11.13 -5.11
N PRO A 28 -2.46 10.76 -5.84
CA PRO A 28 -2.67 9.36 -6.20
C PRO A 28 -1.44 8.72 -6.87
N ALA A 29 -0.69 9.51 -7.63
CA ALA A 29 0.59 9.12 -8.21
C ALA A 29 1.66 8.83 -7.14
N LEU A 30 1.85 9.72 -6.16
CA LEU A 30 2.80 9.51 -5.07
C LEU A 30 2.46 8.28 -4.24
N TRP A 31 1.17 8.07 -3.95
CA TRP A 31 0.71 6.87 -3.25
C TRP A 31 1.04 5.60 -4.04
N ARG A 32 0.71 5.58 -5.33
CA ARG A 32 1.04 4.46 -6.22
C ARG A 32 2.54 4.18 -6.24
N ASN A 33 3.38 5.20 -6.36
CA ASN A 33 4.84 5.04 -6.37
C ASN A 33 5.36 4.43 -5.07
N LYS A 34 4.86 4.88 -3.91
CA LYS A 34 5.22 4.27 -2.62
C LYS A 34 4.84 2.79 -2.57
N VAL A 35 3.62 2.45 -2.98
CA VAL A 35 3.14 1.06 -2.96
C VAL A 35 3.96 0.18 -3.91
N LEU A 36 4.24 0.62 -5.13
CA LEU A 36 5.06 -0.13 -6.09
C LEU A 36 6.44 -0.48 -5.51
N LEU A 37 7.12 0.50 -4.90
CA LEU A 37 8.41 0.29 -4.27
C LEU A 37 8.33 -0.65 -3.05
N GLU A 38 7.27 -0.53 -2.23
CA GLU A 38 7.05 -1.41 -1.07
C GLU A 38 6.69 -2.84 -1.48
N CYS A 39 6.04 -3.01 -2.64
CA CYS A 39 5.77 -4.30 -3.24
C CYS A 39 7.01 -4.92 -3.90
N GLY A 40 8.02 -4.11 -4.23
CA GLY A 40 9.33 -4.57 -4.67
C GLY A 40 9.69 -4.23 -6.10
N VAL A 41 9.02 -3.26 -6.73
CA VAL A 41 9.54 -2.66 -7.95
C VAL A 41 10.90 -2.02 -7.64
N PRO A 42 11.98 -2.41 -8.33
CA PRO A 42 13.32 -1.96 -7.94
C PRO A 42 13.65 -0.54 -8.41
N ASP A 43 13.16 -0.14 -9.59
CA ASP A 43 13.39 1.20 -10.17
C ASP A 43 12.16 1.67 -10.95
N LEU A 44 11.53 2.78 -10.53
CA LEU A 44 10.34 3.34 -11.18
C LEU A 44 10.64 3.99 -12.53
N ASN A 45 11.90 4.37 -12.80
CA ASN A 45 12.30 5.08 -14.00
C ASN A 45 12.89 4.16 -15.08
N LYS A 46 12.87 2.84 -14.85
CA LYS A 46 13.46 1.87 -15.76
C LYS A 46 12.47 0.78 -16.10
N VAL A 47 12.56 0.30 -17.34
CA VAL A 47 11.99 -1.00 -17.69
C VAL A 47 12.89 -2.05 -17.07
N VAL A 48 12.36 -2.78 -16.10
CA VAL A 48 13.08 -3.85 -15.42
C VAL A 48 12.50 -5.17 -15.89
N ALA A 49 13.36 -6.06 -16.40
CA ALA A 49 12.97 -7.42 -16.71
C ALA A 49 12.70 -8.14 -15.37
N LEU A 50 11.44 -8.37 -15.07
CA LEU A 50 11.00 -9.14 -13.90
C LEU A 50 10.85 -10.60 -14.32
N ASP A 51 11.29 -11.52 -13.47
CA ASP A 51 10.91 -12.92 -13.64
C ASP A 51 9.40 -13.11 -13.35
N LEU A 52 8.84 -14.24 -13.81
CA LEU A 52 7.42 -14.55 -13.67
C LEU A 52 6.95 -14.50 -12.21
N ASN A 53 7.77 -14.98 -11.27
CA ASN A 53 7.42 -15.00 -9.86
C ASN A 53 7.49 -13.59 -9.24
N GLN A 54 8.48 -12.79 -9.61
CA GLN A 54 8.60 -11.39 -9.18
C GLN A 54 7.43 -10.55 -9.68
N PHE A 55 7.09 -10.67 -10.97
CA PHE A 55 5.96 -9.98 -11.56
C PHE A 55 4.65 -10.35 -10.85
N ALA A 56 4.41 -11.66 -10.67
CA ALA A 56 3.28 -12.17 -9.90
C ALA A 56 3.21 -11.60 -8.49
N SER A 57 4.34 -11.59 -7.80
CA SER A 57 4.43 -11.11 -6.43
C SER A 57 4.12 -9.61 -6.32
N ILE A 58 4.58 -8.81 -7.27
CA ILE A 58 4.31 -7.36 -7.30
C ILE A 58 2.83 -7.09 -7.57
N GLU A 59 2.23 -7.73 -8.58
CA GLU A 59 0.83 -7.56 -8.93
C GLU A 59 -0.11 -7.98 -7.78
N ILE A 60 0.18 -9.11 -7.12
CA ILE A 60 -0.60 -9.56 -5.96
C ILE A 60 -0.49 -8.56 -4.81
N CYS A 61 0.71 -8.07 -4.50
CA CYS A 61 0.92 -7.06 -3.45
C CYS A 61 0.19 -5.74 -3.77
N MET A 62 0.21 -5.31 -5.04
CA MET A 62 -0.58 -4.16 -5.51
C MET A 62 -2.08 -4.40 -5.33
N GLY A 63 -2.55 -5.60 -5.69
CA GLY A 63 -3.93 -6.05 -5.47
C GLY A 63 -4.38 -5.92 -4.02
N GLN A 64 -3.57 -6.46 -3.09
CA GLN A 64 -3.81 -6.37 -1.64
C GLN A 64 -3.78 -4.93 -1.11
N SER A 65 -3.16 -4.01 -1.85
CA SER A 65 -3.08 -2.59 -1.53
C SER A 65 -4.24 -1.77 -2.12
N GLY A 66 -5.25 -2.43 -2.68
CA GLY A 66 -6.46 -1.80 -3.23
C GLY A 66 -6.35 -1.40 -4.70
N PHE A 67 -5.30 -1.79 -5.41
CA PHE A 67 -5.20 -1.61 -6.86
C PHE A 67 -5.86 -2.78 -7.58
N ARG A 68 -6.39 -2.55 -8.78
CA ARG A 68 -6.94 -3.64 -9.60
C ARG A 68 -5.77 -4.45 -10.21
N PRO A 69 -5.62 -5.74 -9.90
CA PRO A 69 -4.58 -6.57 -10.50
C PRO A 69 -4.93 -6.91 -11.95
N SER A 70 -3.91 -7.24 -12.75
CA SER A 70 -4.08 -7.67 -14.14
C SER A 70 -4.61 -9.11 -14.29
N PHE A 71 -4.49 -9.94 -13.25
CA PHE A 71 -4.96 -11.33 -13.20
C PHE A 71 -5.38 -11.71 -11.77
N THR A 72 -6.03 -12.86 -11.64
CA THR A 72 -6.20 -13.52 -10.32
C THR A 72 -5.03 -14.47 -10.03
N ILE A 73 -4.70 -14.69 -8.75
CA ILE A 73 -3.64 -15.66 -8.39
C ILE A 73 -3.94 -17.07 -8.93
N GLN A 74 -5.22 -17.44 -8.97
CA GLN A 74 -5.64 -18.73 -9.54
C GLN A 74 -5.31 -18.82 -11.02
N GLU A 75 -5.77 -17.85 -11.81
CA GLU A 75 -5.51 -17.77 -13.25
C GLU A 75 -4.00 -17.78 -13.55
N TRP A 76 -3.22 -16.98 -12.81
CA TRP A 76 -1.77 -16.93 -12.99
C TRP A 76 -1.12 -18.29 -12.73
N CYS A 77 -1.46 -18.94 -11.63
CA CYS A 77 -0.87 -20.22 -11.25
C CYS A 77 -1.33 -21.39 -12.14
N GLU A 78 -2.53 -21.30 -12.72
CA GLU A 78 -3.00 -22.26 -13.73
C GLU A 78 -2.21 -22.10 -15.04
N ASN A 79 -2.02 -20.87 -15.51
CA ASN A 79 -1.27 -20.57 -16.74
C ASN A 79 0.23 -20.89 -16.61
N HIS A 80 0.79 -20.76 -15.41
CA HIS A 80 2.22 -20.97 -15.12
C HIS A 80 2.50 -22.25 -14.30
N LYS A 81 1.62 -23.24 -14.41
CA LYS A 81 1.72 -24.48 -13.62
C LYS A 81 3.02 -25.24 -13.86
N SER A 82 3.51 -25.26 -15.10
CA SER A 82 4.77 -25.92 -15.48
C SER A 82 6.02 -25.22 -14.94
N ASP A 83 5.94 -23.92 -14.64
CA ASP A 83 7.07 -23.11 -14.18
C ASP A 83 7.39 -23.34 -12.70
N ASN A 84 6.50 -24.03 -11.96
CA ASN A 84 6.65 -24.33 -10.53
C ASN A 84 7.02 -23.09 -9.69
N LEU A 85 6.35 -21.97 -9.97
CA LEU A 85 6.62 -20.67 -9.37
C LEU A 85 6.45 -20.74 -7.84
N PRO A 86 7.38 -20.20 -7.04
CA PRO A 86 7.27 -20.17 -5.58
C PRO A 86 5.93 -19.63 -5.05
N ILE A 87 5.40 -18.56 -5.67
CA ILE A 87 4.12 -17.94 -5.27
C ILE A 87 2.90 -18.86 -5.45
N CYS A 88 3.01 -19.88 -6.30
CA CYS A 88 1.94 -20.82 -6.62
C CYS A 88 1.97 -22.09 -5.77
N ARG A 89 2.97 -22.24 -4.88
CA ARG A 89 3.11 -23.44 -4.06
C ARG A 89 2.14 -23.40 -2.88
N PRO A 90 1.62 -24.56 -2.43
CA PRO A 90 0.87 -24.64 -1.19
C PRO A 90 1.65 -24.04 -0.02
N GLY A 91 1.00 -23.17 0.76
CA GLY A 91 1.64 -22.48 1.89
C GLY A 91 2.57 -21.33 1.50
N ALA A 92 2.60 -20.90 0.24
CA ALA A 92 3.34 -19.71 -0.18
C ALA A 92 2.92 -18.48 0.64
N VAL A 93 3.91 -17.75 1.15
CA VAL A 93 3.69 -16.51 1.89
C VAL A 93 3.27 -15.43 0.90
N MET A 94 2.08 -14.86 1.11
CA MET A 94 1.58 -13.82 0.24
C MET A 94 2.39 -12.52 0.38
N PRO A 95 2.80 -11.90 -0.73
CA PRO A 95 3.67 -10.73 -0.72
C PRO A 95 2.97 -9.56 -0.07
N GLN A 96 3.58 -9.00 0.98
CA GLN A 96 3.11 -7.80 1.65
C GLN A 96 3.99 -6.60 1.29
N ARG A 97 3.41 -5.41 1.48
CA ARG A 97 4.16 -4.15 1.45
C ARG A 97 5.24 -4.15 2.52
N SER A 98 6.40 -3.60 2.18
CA SER A 98 7.49 -3.38 3.14
C SER A 98 8.13 -2.02 2.94
N VAL A 99 8.02 -1.16 3.96
CA VAL A 99 8.71 0.15 4.01
C VAL A 99 10.21 -0.06 3.84
N GLU A 100 10.77 -1.07 4.49
CA GLU A 100 12.18 -1.42 4.35
C GLU A 100 12.55 -1.73 2.90
N LYS A 101 11.73 -2.51 2.19
CA LYS A 101 11.95 -2.82 0.78
C LYS A 101 11.95 -1.57 -0.10
N ARG A 102 11.02 -0.64 0.16
CA ARG A 102 10.98 0.67 -0.52
C ARG A 102 12.23 1.48 -0.27
N LEU A 103 12.61 1.68 0.99
CA LEU A 103 13.76 2.51 1.36
C LEU A 103 15.09 1.91 0.86
N ASN A 104 15.17 0.58 0.77
CA ASN A 104 16.36 -0.14 0.26
C ASN A 104 16.36 -0.39 -1.25
N SER A 105 15.30 -0.01 -1.97
CA SER A 105 15.21 -0.17 -3.43
C SER A 105 16.33 0.60 -4.16
N PRO A 106 16.79 0.11 -5.33
CA PRO A 106 17.70 0.87 -6.20
C PRO A 106 17.23 2.30 -6.46
N TYR A 107 15.92 2.49 -6.67
CA TYR A 107 15.31 3.81 -6.83
C TYR A 107 15.61 4.73 -5.64
N CYS A 108 15.25 4.33 -4.42
CA CYS A 108 15.39 5.20 -3.26
C CYS A 108 16.83 5.37 -2.78
N LYS A 109 17.71 4.41 -3.07
CA LYS A 109 19.15 4.60 -2.89
C LYS A 109 19.70 5.72 -3.78
N LYS A 110 19.19 5.85 -5.01
CA LYS A 110 19.58 6.89 -5.97
C LYS A 110 18.89 8.22 -5.70
N TYR A 111 17.58 8.21 -5.43
CA TYR A 111 16.73 9.40 -5.29
C TYR A 111 16.28 9.60 -3.84
N LYS A 112 17.22 9.69 -2.90
CA LYS A 112 16.96 9.75 -1.45
C LYS A 112 15.98 10.86 -1.02
N ASN A 113 15.95 11.97 -1.76
CA ASN A 113 15.12 13.13 -1.46
C ASN A 113 13.73 13.10 -2.10
N ALA A 114 13.45 12.10 -2.97
CA ALA A 114 12.14 11.95 -3.59
C ALA A 114 11.06 11.73 -2.50
N PRO A 115 9.86 12.33 -2.62
CA PRO A 115 8.83 12.21 -1.60
C PRO A 115 8.42 10.76 -1.28
N GLU A 116 8.45 9.86 -2.27
CA GLU A 116 8.18 8.44 -2.11
C GLU A 116 9.29 7.69 -1.38
N CYS A 117 10.48 8.26 -1.26
CA CYS A 117 11.63 7.66 -0.59
C CYS A 117 11.83 8.16 0.84
N LYS A 118 10.96 9.04 1.32
CA LYS A 118 10.95 9.47 2.73
C LYS A 118 10.30 8.39 3.60
N PRO A 119 10.82 8.11 4.82
CA PRO A 119 10.23 7.17 5.76
C PRO A 119 8.71 7.30 5.84
#